data_AF-A0A535CI67-F1
#
_entry.id   AF-A0A535CI67-F1
#
_cell.length_a   1.000
_cell.length_b   1.000
_cell.length_c   1.000
_cell.angle_alpha   90.00
_cell.angle_beta   90.00
_cell.angle_gamma   90.00
#
_symmetry.space_group_name_H-M   'P 1'
#
loop_
_entity.id
_entity.type
_entity.pdbx_description
1 polymer ?
#
loop_
_entity_poly.entity_id
_entity_poly.type
_entity_poly.pdbx_seq_one_letter_code
_entity_poly.pdbx_strand_id
1 'polypeptide(L)'
;WTLDAALRAARLSQGLVDPTVGHAMRLTGYDRDFSQIIDTAFRTDAPPMRFEPVPGWQSVELDPRRRTVRSAPAVEIDLGSIGKAFAADLAASAAFGASGA
;
A
#
# COMPACT_ATOMS: atom_id res chain seq x y z
N TRP A 1 -6.74 -13.09 -0.31
CA TRP A 1 -6.00 -12.33 0.72
C TRP A 1 -5.61 -10.99 0.11
N THR A 2 -5.47 -9.92 0.90
CA THR A 2 -5.48 -8.54 0.39
C THR A 2 -4.38 -8.22 -0.64
N LEU A 3 -3.17 -8.76 -0.46
CA LEU A 3 -2.08 -8.50 -1.40
C LEU A 3 -2.26 -9.22 -2.75
N ASP A 4 -3.06 -10.30 -2.85
CA ASP A 4 -3.47 -10.87 -4.14
C ASP A 4 -4.35 -9.89 -4.92
N ALA A 5 -5.32 -9.28 -4.23
CA ALA A 5 -6.16 -8.25 -4.82
C ALA A 5 -5.32 -7.05 -5.28
N ALA A 6 -4.29 -6.69 -4.51
CA ALA A 6 -3.39 -5.61 -4.88
C ALA A 6 -2.51 -5.93 -6.10
N LEU A 7 -1.93 -7.13 -6.17
CA LEU A 7 -1.16 -7.57 -7.35
C LEU A 7 -2.05 -7.72 -8.60
N ARG A 8 -3.30 -8.15 -8.41
CA ARG A 8 -4.30 -8.16 -9.48
C ARG A 8 -4.60 -6.74 -9.97
N ALA A 9 -4.84 -5.79 -9.08
CA ALA A 9 -5.08 -4.39 -9.43
C ALA A 9 -3.88 -3.76 -10.16
N ALA A 10 -2.67 -4.06 -9.70
CA ALA A 10 -1.44 -3.61 -10.37
C ALA A 10 -1.33 -4.15 -11.80
N ARG A 11 -1.64 -5.42 -12.01
CA ARG A 11 -1.67 -6.03 -13.35
C ARG A 11 -2.74 -5.43 -14.25
N LEU A 12 -3.97 -5.29 -13.76
CA LEU A 12 -5.10 -4.75 -14.53
C LEU A 12 -4.89 -3.29 -14.94
N SER A 13 -4.18 -2.53 -14.11
CA SER A 13 -3.89 -1.12 -14.33
C SER A 13 -2.53 -0.87 -15.00
N GLN A 14 -1.82 -1.92 -15.41
CA GLN A 14 -0.48 -1.84 -15.99
C GLN A 14 0.52 -1.05 -15.12
N GLY A 15 0.39 -1.16 -13.80
CA GLY A 15 1.25 -0.50 -12.81
C GLY A 15 0.81 0.89 -12.37
N LEU A 16 -0.35 1.41 -12.81
CA LEU A 16 -0.88 2.67 -12.24
C LEU A 16 -1.25 2.50 -10.75
N VAL A 17 -1.64 1.30 -10.36
CA VAL A 17 -1.67 0.87 -8.95
C VAL A 17 -0.41 0.05 -8.70
N ASP A 18 0.38 0.40 -7.68
CA ASP A 18 1.56 -0.39 -7.29
C ASP A 18 1.63 -0.54 -5.76
N PRO A 19 1.52 -1.78 -5.22
CA PRO A 19 1.59 -2.01 -3.79
C PRO A 19 3.01 -1.85 -3.21
N THR A 20 4.04 -1.59 -4.01
CA THR A 20 5.42 -1.39 -3.54
C THR A 20 5.78 0.08 -3.31
N VAL A 21 4.79 0.98 -3.42
CA VAL A 21 4.99 2.44 -3.30
C VAL A 21 5.28 2.90 -1.86
N GLY A 22 5.12 2.04 -0.85
CA GLY A 22 5.16 2.40 0.56
C GLY A 22 6.42 3.17 0.97
N HIS A 23 7.59 2.71 0.53
CA HIS A 23 8.86 3.36 0.86
C HIS A 23 8.94 4.77 0.27
N ALA A 24 8.55 4.92 -0.99
CA ALA A 24 8.53 6.21 -1.66
C ALA A 24 7.54 7.18 -0.98
N MET A 25 6.34 6.71 -0.60
CA MET A 25 5.37 7.52 0.14
C MET A 25 5.91 7.97 1.49
N ARG A 26 6.53 7.05 2.24
CA ARG A 26 7.13 7.35 3.54
C ARG A 26 8.25 8.39 3.44
N LEU A 27 9.11 8.32 2.43
CA LEU A 27 10.17 9.31 2.23
C LEU A 27 9.64 10.71 1.89
N THR A 28 8.52 10.80 1.18
CA THR A 28 7.84 12.09 0.95
C THR A 28 7.18 12.63 2.22
N GLY A 29 7.06 11.82 3.28
CA GLY A 29 6.46 12.18 4.54
C GLY A 29 4.95 11.93 4.62
N TYR A 30 4.43 11.03 3.78
CA TYR A 30 3.01 10.68 3.79
C TYR A 30 2.55 9.99 5.07
N ASP A 31 3.51 9.42 5.83
CA ASP A 31 3.31 8.82 7.15
C ASP A 31 3.38 9.85 8.29
N ARG A 32 3.68 11.12 8.00
CA ARG A 32 3.82 12.16 9.03
C ARG A 32 2.46 12.63 9.52
N ASP A 33 2.39 12.88 10.81
CA ASP A 33 1.24 13.53 11.42
C ASP A 33 1.15 14.99 10.98
N PHE A 34 -0.07 15.53 10.91
CA PHE A 34 -0.30 16.92 10.53
C PHE A 34 0.44 17.93 11.43
N SER A 35 0.62 17.63 12.71
CA SER A 35 1.41 18.47 13.63
C SER A 35 2.85 18.62 13.15
N GLN A 36 3.50 17.53 12.74
CA GLN A 36 4.87 17.52 12.24
C GLN A 36 4.99 18.28 10.92
N ILE A 37 3.96 18.24 10.08
CA ILE A 37 3.89 19.02 8.84
C ILE A 37 3.82 20.51 9.17
N ILE A 38 2.96 20.93 10.10
CA ILE A 38 2.81 22.32 10.50
C ILE A 38 4.11 22.86 11.13
N ASP A 39 4.74 22.09 12.01
CA ASP A 39 5.99 22.48 12.69
C ASP A 39 7.16 22.68 11.72
N THR A 40 7.12 22.03 10.55
CA THR A 40 8.18 22.11 9.53
C THR A 40 7.85 23.05 8.38
N ALA A 41 6.57 23.39 8.16
CA ALA A 41 6.11 24.20 7.02
C ALA A 41 6.73 25.60 6.94
N PHE A 42 7.12 26.17 8.09
CA PHE A 42 7.70 27.52 8.17
C PHE A 42 9.20 27.52 8.47
N ARG A 43 9.83 26.34 8.51
CA ARG A 43 11.26 26.19 8.78
C ARG A 43 12.07 26.31 7.50
N THR A 44 12.99 27.26 7.46
CA THR A 44 13.92 27.45 6.35
C THR A 44 15.09 26.45 6.37
N ASP A 45 15.26 25.71 7.47
CA ASP A 45 16.30 24.69 7.68
C ASP A 45 15.77 23.24 7.57
N ALA A 46 14.54 23.06 7.06
CA ALA A 46 13.98 21.73 6.87
C ALA A 46 14.80 20.93 5.84
N PRO A 47 15.09 19.64 6.10
CA PRO A 47 15.79 18.81 5.13
C PRO A 47 14.97 18.66 3.84
N PRO A 48 15.63 18.59 2.67
CA PRO A 48 14.93 18.47 1.40
C PRO A 48 14.11 17.17 1.33
N MET A 49 12.98 17.24 0.64
CA MET A 49 12.18 16.05 0.33
C MET A 49 13.01 15.06 -0.50
N ARG A 50 12.95 13.78 -0.13
CA ARG A 50 13.62 12.69 -0.83
C ARG A 50 12.62 11.92 -1.68
N PHE A 51 13.05 11.54 -2.87
CA PHE A 51 12.28 10.72 -3.79
C PHE A 51 13.11 9.50 -4.15
N GLU A 52 12.51 8.33 -4.05
CA GLU A 52 13.11 7.06 -4.47
C GLU A 52 12.19 6.39 -5.49
N PRO A 53 12.75 5.67 -6.48
CA PRO A 53 11.95 4.89 -7.42
C PRO A 53 11.09 3.84 -6.70
N VAL A 54 9.89 3.63 -7.21
CA VAL A 54 9.05 2.50 -6.78
C VAL A 54 9.65 1.21 -7.35
N PRO A 55 9.92 0.17 -6.52
CA PRO A 55 10.55 -1.08 -6.97
C PRO A 55 9.79 -1.82 -8.08
N GLY A 56 8.47 -1.63 -8.13
CA GLY A 56 7.59 -2.23 -9.12
C GLY A 56 6.92 -3.49 -8.57
N TRP A 57 5.62 -3.63 -8.80
CA TRP A 57 4.82 -4.76 -8.33
C TRP A 57 5.30 -6.13 -8.85
N GLN A 58 6.02 -6.17 -9.97
CA GLN A 58 6.65 -7.38 -10.51
C GLN A 58 7.79 -7.91 -9.64
N SER A 59 8.32 -7.10 -8.72
CA SER A 59 9.32 -7.52 -7.73
C SER A 59 8.73 -8.32 -6.57
N VAL A 60 7.39 -8.42 -6.49
CA VAL A 60 6.67 -9.13 -5.45
C VAL A 60 6.11 -10.43 -6.02
N GLU A 61 6.51 -11.54 -5.40
CA GLU A 61 6.00 -12.85 -5.71
C GLU A 61 5.18 -13.40 -4.54
N LEU A 62 4.05 -13.99 -4.90
CA LEU A 62 3.17 -14.68 -3.98
C LEU A 62 3.15 -16.16 -4.30
N ASP A 63 3.26 -16.99 -3.27
CA ASP A 63 2.82 -18.38 -3.30
C ASP A 63 1.52 -18.54 -2.47
N PRO A 64 0.35 -18.68 -3.11
CA PRO A 64 -0.92 -18.84 -2.40
C PRO A 64 -1.02 -20.18 -1.65
N ARG A 65 -0.34 -21.22 -2.14
CA ARG A 65 -0.41 -22.56 -1.55
C ARG A 65 0.39 -22.61 -0.26
N ARG A 66 1.59 -22.01 -0.27
CA ARG A 66 2.48 -21.94 0.90
C ARG A 66 2.19 -20.75 1.81
N ARG A 67 1.35 -19.82 1.37
CA ARG A 67 1.05 -18.55 2.06
C ARG A 67 2.30 -17.74 2.36
N THR A 68 3.23 -17.70 1.40
CA THR A 68 4.49 -16.97 1.52
C THR A 68 4.56 -15.87 0.48
N VAL A 69 5.22 -14.77 0.85
CA VAL A 69 5.51 -13.64 -0.03
C VAL A 69 7.03 -13.51 -0.13
N ARG A 70 7.53 -13.30 -1.34
CA ARG A 70 8.93 -12.97 -1.62
C ARG A 70 8.99 -11.61 -2.29
N SER A 71 9.97 -10.79 -1.90
CA SER A 71 10.21 -9.48 -2.50
C SER A 71 11.70 -9.17 -2.53
N ALA A 72 12.10 -8.15 -3.30
CA ALA A 72 13.42 -7.57 -3.16
C ALA A 72 13.63 -7.00 -1.74
N PRO A 73 14.89 -6.89 -1.27
CA PRO A 73 15.19 -6.21 -0.01
C PRO A 73 14.62 -4.79 0.02
N ALA A 74 14.21 -4.34 1.20
CA ALA A 74 13.69 -2.99 1.46
C ALA A 74 12.39 -2.60 0.71
N VAL A 75 11.68 -3.55 0.11
CA VAL A 75 10.30 -3.31 -0.38
C VAL A 75 9.38 -3.09 0.83
N GLU A 76 8.72 -1.95 0.86
CA GLU A 76 7.64 -1.66 1.80
C GLU A 76 6.30 -1.81 1.06
N ILE A 77 5.48 -2.76 1.53
CA ILE A 77 4.17 -3.02 0.94
C ILE A 77 3.14 -2.04 1.52
N ASP A 78 2.48 -1.29 0.63
CA ASP A 78 1.36 -0.41 0.94
C ASP A 78 0.07 -0.96 0.29
N LEU A 79 -0.95 -1.16 1.11
CA LEU A 79 -2.27 -1.64 0.68
C LEU A 79 -3.35 -0.54 0.75
N GLY A 80 -2.97 0.72 0.92
CA GLY A 80 -3.89 1.85 1.15
C GLY A 80 -4.93 2.07 0.04
N SER A 81 -4.59 1.69 -1.20
CA SER A 81 -5.46 1.76 -2.38
C SER A 81 -6.45 0.59 -2.49
N ILE A 82 -6.19 -0.54 -1.83
CA ILE A 82 -6.96 -1.80 -1.99
C ILE A 82 -7.63 -2.26 -0.69
N GLY A 83 -7.01 -1.97 0.45
CA GLY A 83 -7.43 -2.44 1.76
C GLY A 83 -8.85 -2.00 2.14
N LYS A 84 -9.25 -0.78 1.77
CA LYS A 84 -10.60 -0.27 2.06
C LYS A 84 -11.68 -1.05 1.30
N ALA A 85 -11.49 -1.24 -0.01
CA ALA A 85 -12.43 -1.99 -0.84
C ALA A 85 -12.50 -3.46 -0.38
N PHE A 86 -11.34 -4.07 -0.12
CA PHE A 86 -11.29 -5.44 0.39
C PHE A 86 -12.00 -5.60 1.74
N ALA A 87 -11.82 -4.65 2.67
CA ALA A 87 -12.53 -4.66 3.95
C ALA A 87 -14.06 -4.50 3.77
N ALA A 88 -14.49 -3.65 2.83
CA ALA A 88 -15.89 -3.50 2.49
C ALA A 88 -16.52 -4.79 1.94
N ASP A 89 -15.81 -5.50 1.04
CA ASP A 89 -16.25 -6.80 0.51
C ASP A 89 -16.41 -7.85 1.64
N LEU A 90 -15.45 -7.91 2.56
CA LEU A 90 -15.52 -8.78 3.73
C LEU A 90 -16.70 -8.43 4.64
N ALA A 91 -16.91 -7.14 4.91
CA ALA A 91 -18.01 -6.66 5.74
C ALA A 91 -19.37 -6.98 5.11
N ALA A 92 -19.52 -6.77 3.79
CA ALA A 92 -20.74 -7.09 3.06
C ALA A 92 -21.05 -8.60 3.09
N SER A 93 -20.03 -9.45 2.86
CA SER A 93 -20.19 -10.90 2.94
C SER A 93 -20.58 -11.38 4.34
N ALA A 94 -19.97 -10.80 5.39
CA ALA A 94 -20.30 -11.12 6.76
C ALA A 94 -21.74 -10.70 7.12
N ALA A 95 -22.15 -9.49 6.70
CA ALA A 95 -23.51 -9.01 6.93
C ALA A 95 -24.56 -9.87 6.21
N PHE A 96 -24.28 -10.28 4.96
CA PHE A 96 -25.15 -11.19 4.21
C PHE A 96 -25.34 -12.52 4.97
N GLY A 97 -24.25 -13.17 5.39
CA GLY A 97 -24.32 -14.41 6.15
C GLY A 97 -25.02 -14.28 7.51
N ALA A 98 -24.88 -13.13 8.18
CA ALA A 98 -25.57 -12.85 9.43
C ALA A 98 -27.08 -12.58 9.27
N SER A 99 -27.52 -12.14 8.07
CA SER A 99 -28.92 -11.84 7.78
C SER A 99 -29.79 -13.06 7.51
N GLY A 100 -29.20 -14.26 7.42
CA GLY A 100 -29.93 -15.51 7.19
C GLY A 100 -30.41 -15.71 5.74
N ALA A 101 -29.86 -14.93 4.80
CA ALA A 101 -30.01 -15.13 3.36
C ALA A 101 -29.04 -16.19 2.82
#